data_AF-A0A395YL55-F1
#
_entry.id   AF-A0A395YL55-F1
#
_cell.length_a   1.000
_cell.length_b   1.000
_cell.length_c   1.000
_cell.angle_alpha   90.00
_cell.angle_beta   90.00
_cell.angle_gamma   90.00
#
_symmetry.space_group_name_H-M   'P 1'
#
loop_
_entity.id
_entity.type
_entity.pdbx_description
1 polymer ?
#
loop_
_entity_poly.entity_id
_entity_poly.type
_entity_poly.pdbx_seq_one_letter_code
_entity_poly.pdbx_strand_id
1 'polypeptide(L)'
;MIEVVTNLHEKGEAGLGGGVFLTVHSANPYSQMILATKGCLSSSDGEVSLIYRPYHLCGVEASSTLLCAGLLHVGTGSRVYEQRYDIVQEAKTDLKKGEIMGSDHDTRLLTHMVAKSPVKGRGPIPAHMLNGKKLVCDVPKGTVITYDMVEEPKDSMLWKLRREQDDMNI
;
A
#
# COMPACT_ATOMS: atom_id res chain seq x y z
N MET A 1 0.40 13.17 0.17
CA MET A 1 1.75 12.79 -0.29
C MET A 1 2.05 11.45 0.36
N ILE A 2 2.47 10.44 -0.41
CA ILE A 2 2.89 9.14 0.12
C ILE A 2 4.38 9.06 -0.16
N GLU A 3 5.17 8.87 0.89
CA GLU A 3 6.62 8.90 0.82
C GLU A 3 7.19 7.60 1.37
N VAL A 4 8.35 7.22 0.84
CA VAL A 4 9.15 6.13 1.40
C VAL A 4 10.12 6.74 2.39
N VAL A 5 10.10 6.24 3.62
CA VAL A 5 11.07 6.65 4.64
C VAL A 5 12.27 5.71 4.65
N THR A 6 13.45 6.29 4.84
CA THR A 6 14.67 5.54 5.14
C THR A 6 14.93 5.60 6.63
N ASN A 7 15.02 4.45 7.28
CA ASN A 7 15.41 4.37 8.68
C ASN A 7 16.93 4.21 8.79
N LEU A 8 17.59 5.21 9.36
CA LEU A 8 18.99 5.13 9.74
C LEU A 8 19.04 4.63 11.20
N HIS A 9 19.72 3.52 11.42
CA HIS A 9 19.84 2.92 12.75
C HIS A 9 21.19 2.21 12.89
N GLU A 10 21.66 2.07 14.13
CA GLU A 10 22.88 1.32 14.45
C GLU A 10 22.66 -0.20 14.30
N LYS A 11 23.74 -0.98 14.16
CA LYS A 11 23.67 -2.44 13.94
C LYS A 11 22.87 -3.21 15.01
N GLY A 12 22.86 -2.71 16.25
CA GLY A 12 22.13 -3.31 17.37
C GLY A 12 20.74 -2.75 17.62
N GLU A 13 20.34 -1.71 16.89
CA GLU A 13 19.03 -1.08 17.03
C GLU A 13 17.98 -1.77 16.17
N ALA A 14 16.73 -1.72 16.63
CA ALA A 14 15.62 -2.25 15.86
C ALA A 14 15.37 -1.37 14.63
N GLY A 15 15.43 -1.98 13.46
CA GLY A 15 14.99 -1.32 12.22
C GLY A 15 13.46 -1.21 12.13
N LEU A 16 12.97 -0.42 11.19
CA LEU A 16 11.53 -0.33 10.89
C LEU A 16 11.02 -1.43 9.93
N GLY A 17 11.93 -2.19 9.30
CA GLY A 17 11.65 -3.07 8.15
C GLY A 17 10.81 -4.33 8.42
N GLY A 18 10.40 -4.55 9.67
CA GLY A 18 9.48 -5.64 10.02
C GLY A 18 8.25 -5.16 10.77
N GLY A 19 8.06 -3.85 10.95
CA GLY A 19 7.11 -3.29 11.90
C GLY A 19 6.26 -2.16 11.33
N VAL A 20 5.71 -1.34 12.22
CA VAL A 20 4.96 -0.12 11.88
C VAL A 20 5.37 1.03 12.79
N PHE A 21 5.22 2.25 12.31
CA PHE A 21 5.53 3.46 13.09
C PHE A 21 4.55 4.58 12.81
N LEU A 22 4.53 5.55 13.73
CA LEU A 22 3.82 6.82 13.64
C LEU A 22 4.76 7.92 14.14
N THR A 23 4.74 9.06 13.46
CA THR A 23 5.29 10.31 13.99
C THR A 23 4.15 11.14 14.56
N VAL A 24 4.32 11.63 15.78
CA VAL A 24 3.28 12.34 16.53
C VAL A 24 3.80 13.72 16.91
N HIS A 25 3.16 14.76 16.39
CA HIS A 25 3.42 16.13 16.80
C HIS A 25 2.69 16.44 18.12
N SER A 26 3.44 16.90 19.11
CA SER A 26 2.92 17.28 20.43
C SER A 26 2.36 18.69 20.43
N ALA A 27 1.13 18.86 20.91
CA ALA A 27 0.47 20.17 20.92
C ALA A 27 1.00 21.17 21.95
N ASN A 28 1.78 20.71 22.95
CA ASN A 28 2.31 21.56 24.02
C ASN A 28 3.55 20.93 24.71
N PRO A 29 4.34 21.72 25.46
CA PRO A 29 5.56 21.24 26.14
C PRO A 29 5.31 20.13 27.16
N TYR A 30 4.14 20.10 27.81
CA TYR A 30 3.80 19.03 28.75
C TYR A 30 3.70 17.68 28.04
N SER A 31 3.08 17.64 26.86
CA SER A 31 2.95 16.41 26.07
C SER A 31 4.31 15.93 25.54
N GLN A 32 5.17 16.86 25.11
CA GLN A 32 6.55 16.58 24.70
C GLN A 32 7.33 15.90 25.84
N MET A 33 7.27 16.47 27.04
CA MET A 33 7.89 15.91 28.25
C MET A 33 7.37 14.50 28.54
N ILE A 34 6.06 14.25 28.42
CA ILE A 34 5.49 12.92 28.67
C ILE A 34 6.05 11.88 27.68
N LEU A 35 6.01 12.14 26.37
CA LEU A 35 6.48 11.18 25.37
C LEU A 35 7.99 10.89 25.54
N ALA A 36 8.79 11.92 25.77
CA ALA A 36 10.23 11.77 26.03
C ALA A 36 10.50 10.92 27.29
N THR A 37 9.82 11.22 28.41
CA THR A 37 10.02 10.48 29.67
C THR A 37 9.50 9.04 29.64
N LYS A 38 8.60 8.70 28.71
CA LYS A 38 8.17 7.32 28.42
C LYS A 38 9.11 6.57 27.49
N GLY A 39 10.18 7.21 27.03
CA GLY A 39 11.22 6.60 26.18
C GLY A 39 10.91 6.65 24.69
N CYS A 40 9.94 7.47 24.24
CA CYS A 40 9.76 7.70 22.80
C CYS A 40 10.94 8.50 22.25
N LEU A 41 11.46 8.07 21.11
CA LEU A 41 12.49 8.82 20.38
C LEU A 41 11.86 10.12 19.89
N SER A 42 12.51 11.25 20.12
CA SER A 42 11.97 12.57 19.75
C SER A 42 12.93 13.31 18.82
N SER A 43 12.37 14.22 18.02
CA SER A 43 13.14 15.17 17.21
C SER A 43 14.05 16.03 18.09
N SER A 44 15.03 16.70 17.49
CA SER A 44 16.00 17.53 18.20
C SER A 44 15.37 18.68 19.00
N ASP A 45 14.22 19.19 18.54
CA ASP A 45 13.41 20.22 19.22
C ASP A 45 12.36 19.63 20.18
N GLY A 46 12.19 18.30 20.20
CA GLY A 46 11.23 17.60 21.05
C GLY A 46 9.77 17.68 20.61
N GLU A 47 9.43 18.39 19.52
CA GLU A 47 8.03 18.61 19.13
C GLU A 47 7.40 17.37 18.49
N VAL A 48 8.20 16.52 17.85
CA VAL A 48 7.73 15.30 17.18
C VAL A 48 8.35 14.08 17.84
N SER A 49 7.53 13.10 18.20
CA SER A 49 8.00 11.82 18.72
C SER A 49 7.67 10.67 17.78
N LEU A 50 8.59 9.70 17.70
CA LEU A 50 8.40 8.42 17.01
C LEU A 50 7.83 7.39 17.98
N ILE A 51 6.67 6.84 17.62
CA ILE A 51 6.07 5.69 18.26
C ILE A 51 6.13 4.54 17.25
N TYR A 52 6.79 3.44 17.61
CA TYR A 52 6.96 2.33 16.67
C TYR A 52 6.82 0.98 17.36
N ARG A 53 6.38 0.00 16.58
CA ARG A 53 6.37 -1.42 16.90
C ARG A 53 7.32 -2.10 15.91
N PRO A 54 8.50 -2.59 16.35
CA PRO A 54 9.55 -3.03 15.41
C PRO A 54 9.30 -4.39 14.74
N TYR A 55 8.21 -5.06 15.07
CA TYR A 55 7.91 -6.40 14.58
C TYR A 55 6.44 -6.59 14.24
N HIS A 56 6.24 -7.34 13.17
CA HIS A 56 4.99 -7.87 12.68
C HIS A 56 5.27 -9.32 12.28
N LEU A 57 4.65 -10.26 12.98
CA LEU A 57 4.90 -11.69 12.85
C LEU A 57 4.03 -12.35 11.76
N CYS A 58 3.51 -11.54 10.84
CA CYS A 58 2.69 -11.96 9.70
C CYS A 58 1.59 -12.95 10.11
N GLY A 59 1.59 -14.16 9.55
CA GLY A 59 0.57 -15.18 9.79
C GLY A 59 0.41 -15.61 11.24
N VAL A 60 1.43 -15.44 12.09
CA VAL A 60 1.32 -15.77 13.53
C VAL A 60 0.28 -14.86 14.20
N GLU A 61 0.24 -13.58 13.83
CA GLU A 61 -0.69 -12.59 14.38
C GLU A 61 -2.13 -12.75 13.86
N ALA A 62 -2.33 -13.49 12.75
CA ALA A 62 -3.66 -13.71 12.19
C ALA A 62 -4.59 -14.47 13.14
N SER A 63 -4.04 -15.34 13.99
CA SER A 63 -4.79 -16.07 15.02
C SER A 63 -5.49 -15.11 16.01
N SER A 64 -4.83 -14.03 16.41
CA SER A 64 -5.41 -13.00 17.28
C SER A 64 -6.62 -12.32 16.63
N THR A 65 -6.57 -12.04 15.33
CA THR A 65 -7.71 -11.49 14.59
C THR A 65 -8.91 -12.44 14.62
N LEU A 66 -8.69 -13.75 14.42
CA LEU A 66 -9.75 -14.76 14.49
C LEU A 66 -10.36 -14.83 15.90
N LEU A 67 -9.53 -14.81 16.95
CA LEU A 67 -10.00 -14.82 18.34
C LEU A 67 -10.79 -13.55 18.69
N CYS A 68 -10.32 -12.37 18.28
CA CYS A 68 -11.06 -11.12 18.46
C CYS A 68 -12.43 -11.15 17.77
N ALA A 69 -12.50 -11.67 16.54
CA ALA A 69 -13.77 -11.77 15.82
C ALA A 69 -14.72 -12.80 16.45
N GLY A 70 -14.20 -13.97 16.82
CA GLY A 70 -15.00 -15.09 17.33
C GLY A 70 -15.44 -14.95 18.79
N LEU A 71 -14.56 -14.43 19.66
CA LEU A 71 -14.81 -14.36 21.10
C LEU A 71 -15.29 -12.98 21.56
N LEU A 72 -14.77 -11.92 20.94
CA LEU A 72 -15.04 -10.54 21.34
C LEU A 72 -15.97 -9.81 20.38
N HIS A 73 -16.27 -10.40 19.21
CA HIS A 73 -17.06 -9.79 18.14
C HIS A 73 -16.54 -8.42 17.71
N VAL A 74 -15.22 -8.25 17.70
CA VAL A 74 -14.55 -7.02 17.23
C VAL A 74 -13.62 -7.31 16.06
N GLY A 75 -13.68 -6.46 15.04
CA GLY A 75 -12.71 -6.45 13.95
C GLY A 75 -11.40 -5.79 14.38
N THR A 76 -10.27 -6.28 13.87
CA THR A 76 -8.92 -5.74 14.10
C THR A 76 -8.43 -4.81 12.97
N GLY A 77 -9.24 -4.66 11.91
CA GLY A 77 -8.98 -3.74 10.79
C GLY A 77 -9.73 -2.42 10.92
N SER A 78 -9.66 -1.59 9.86
CA SER A 78 -10.44 -0.35 9.79
C SER A 78 -11.94 -0.62 9.86
N ARG A 79 -12.67 0.22 10.59
CA ARG A 79 -14.14 0.19 10.65
C ARG A 79 -14.80 0.74 9.38
N VAL A 80 -14.09 1.62 8.67
CA VAL A 80 -14.56 2.25 7.44
C VAL A 80 -13.59 1.88 6.33
N TYR A 81 -14.09 1.22 5.29
CA TYR A 81 -13.31 0.93 4.09
C TYR A 81 -13.62 1.97 3.03
N GLU A 82 -12.81 3.02 2.96
CA GLU A 82 -12.86 3.99 1.87
C GLU A 82 -11.57 3.85 1.05
N GLN A 83 -11.71 3.44 -0.20
CA GLN A 83 -10.58 3.51 -1.11
C GLN A 83 -10.24 4.98 -1.34
N ARG A 84 -8.96 5.33 -1.16
CA ARG A 84 -8.41 6.66 -1.48
C ARG A 84 -7.27 6.60 -2.49
N TYR A 85 -6.63 5.45 -2.62
CA TYR A 85 -5.44 5.25 -3.43
C TYR A 85 -5.50 3.95 -4.22
N ASP A 86 -4.77 3.93 -5.33
CA ASP A 86 -4.46 2.75 -6.13
C ASP A 86 -2.95 2.51 -6.17
N ILE A 87 -2.55 1.25 -6.23
CA ILE A 87 -1.19 0.85 -6.54
C ILE A 87 -1.18 0.49 -8.03
N VAL A 88 -0.34 1.14 -8.82
CA VAL A 88 -0.28 1.02 -10.29
C VAL A 88 1.15 0.71 -10.73
N GLN A 89 1.33 0.24 -11.96
CA GLN A 89 2.64 -0.11 -12.49
C GLN A 89 3.00 0.72 -13.73
N GLU A 90 4.25 1.16 -13.79
CA GLU A 90 4.89 1.86 -14.91
C GLU A 90 5.90 0.93 -15.58
N ALA A 91 5.96 0.96 -16.91
CA ALA A 91 6.92 0.19 -17.68
C ALA A 91 8.35 0.72 -17.49
N LYS A 92 9.25 -0.08 -16.90
CA LYS A 92 10.68 0.26 -16.73
C LYS A 92 11.49 0.06 -18.02
N THR A 93 10.93 -0.68 -18.96
CA THR A 93 11.46 -1.00 -20.29
C THR A 93 10.32 -0.93 -21.32
N ASP A 94 10.65 -0.90 -22.60
CA ASP A 94 9.63 -1.09 -23.64
C ASP A 94 9.04 -2.51 -23.53
N LEU A 95 7.71 -2.60 -23.58
CA LEU A 95 6.96 -3.85 -23.59
C LEU A 95 6.23 -3.97 -24.93
N LYS A 96 6.17 -5.18 -25.48
CA LYS A 96 5.53 -5.43 -26.78
C LYS A 96 4.11 -5.97 -26.66
N LYS A 97 3.30 -5.64 -27.66
CA LYS A 97 1.99 -6.24 -27.86
C LYS A 97 2.10 -7.76 -27.81
N GLY A 98 1.19 -8.39 -27.08
CA GLY A 98 1.12 -9.84 -26.92
C GLY A 98 1.94 -10.40 -25.77
N GLU A 99 2.83 -9.61 -25.15
CA GLU A 99 3.52 -10.01 -23.94
C GLU A 99 2.55 -10.24 -22.77
N ILE A 100 2.91 -11.17 -21.89
CA ILE A 100 2.19 -11.46 -20.66
C ILE A 100 2.85 -10.70 -19.51
N MET A 101 2.04 -9.97 -18.76
CA MET A 101 2.47 -9.23 -17.59
C MET A 101 2.75 -10.19 -16.43
N GLY A 102 3.89 -10.00 -15.75
CA GLY A 102 4.28 -10.77 -14.58
C GLY A 102 3.50 -10.38 -13.33
N SER A 103 4.01 -10.78 -12.16
CA SER A 103 3.44 -10.36 -10.88
C SER A 103 3.98 -8.99 -10.43
N ASP A 104 3.68 -8.62 -9.19
CA ASP A 104 4.29 -7.50 -8.47
C ASP A 104 5.83 -7.58 -8.32
N HIS A 105 6.45 -8.72 -8.65
CA HIS A 105 7.89 -8.91 -8.70
C HIS A 105 8.49 -8.82 -10.12
N ASP A 106 7.69 -8.46 -11.12
CA ASP A 106 8.17 -8.28 -12.50
C ASP A 106 9.19 -7.12 -12.54
N THR A 107 10.44 -7.46 -12.81
CA THR A 107 11.56 -6.50 -12.82
C THR A 107 11.48 -5.48 -13.95
N ARG A 108 10.58 -5.70 -14.91
CA ARG A 108 10.25 -4.78 -16.00
C ARG A 108 9.31 -3.65 -15.57
N LEU A 109 8.82 -3.66 -14.33
CA LEU A 109 7.82 -2.72 -13.84
C LEU A 109 8.33 -1.91 -12.63
N LEU A 110 7.84 -0.68 -12.52
CA LEU A 110 7.99 0.19 -11.35
C LEU A 110 6.62 0.40 -10.72
N THR A 111 6.54 0.31 -9.39
CA THR A 111 5.26 0.41 -8.67
C THR A 111 5.09 1.80 -8.08
N HIS A 112 3.90 2.38 -8.26
CA HIS A 112 3.55 3.71 -7.78
C HIS A 112 2.24 3.65 -7.00
N MET A 113 2.13 4.44 -5.93
CA MET A 113 0.85 4.69 -5.28
C MET A 113 0.29 6.03 -5.78
N VAL A 114 -0.93 6.00 -6.31
CA VAL A 114 -1.61 7.15 -6.91
C VAL A 114 -2.98 7.34 -6.28
N ALA A 115 -3.60 8.52 -6.43
CA ALA A 115 -4.99 8.71 -6.03
C ALA A 115 -5.91 7.72 -6.78
N LYS A 116 -6.99 7.28 -6.14
CA LYS A 116 -7.93 6.34 -6.76
C LYS A 116 -8.46 6.88 -8.08
N SER A 117 -8.69 5.98 -9.03
CA SER A 117 -9.32 6.32 -10.30
C SER A 117 -10.39 5.29 -10.69
N PRO A 118 -11.47 5.72 -11.36
CA PRO A 118 -12.52 4.81 -11.78
C PRO A 118 -12.02 3.85 -12.87
N VAL A 119 -12.66 2.71 -12.99
CA VAL A 119 -12.44 1.71 -14.05
C VAL A 119 -12.93 2.26 -15.38
N LYS A 120 -12.09 3.01 -16.11
CA LYS A 120 -12.51 3.65 -17.36
C LYS A 120 -11.36 3.91 -18.33
N GLY A 121 -11.45 3.33 -19.53
CA GLY A 121 -10.60 3.69 -20.68
C GLY A 121 -9.10 3.73 -20.35
N ARG A 122 -8.48 4.91 -20.49
CA ARG A 122 -7.05 5.16 -20.19
C ARG A 122 -6.76 5.40 -18.70
N GLY A 123 -7.64 4.97 -17.80
CA GLY A 123 -7.37 4.97 -16.37
C GLY A 123 -6.28 3.94 -16.03
N PRO A 124 -5.39 4.24 -15.07
CA PRO A 124 -4.35 3.30 -14.67
C PRO A 124 -4.98 2.06 -14.03
N ILE A 125 -4.51 0.88 -14.41
CA ILE A 125 -5.02 -0.38 -13.87
C ILE A 125 -4.29 -0.72 -12.56
N PRO A 126 -5.00 -1.15 -11.49
CA PRO A 126 -4.37 -1.62 -10.27
C PRO A 126 -3.37 -2.76 -10.54
N ALA A 127 -2.19 -2.68 -9.94
CA ALA A 127 -1.04 -3.53 -10.22
C ALA A 127 -1.39 -5.03 -10.21
N HIS A 128 -2.07 -5.52 -9.19
CA HIS A 128 -2.42 -6.94 -9.10
C HIS A 128 -3.44 -7.41 -10.13
N MET A 129 -4.20 -6.50 -10.77
CA MET A 129 -5.09 -6.85 -11.88
C MET A 129 -4.33 -7.09 -13.19
N LEU A 130 -3.06 -6.65 -13.28
CA LEU A 130 -2.18 -6.93 -14.41
C LEU A 130 -1.65 -8.37 -14.42
N ASN A 131 -1.61 -9.05 -13.28
CA ASN A 131 -1.00 -10.37 -13.17
C ASN A 131 -1.56 -11.34 -14.21
N GLY A 132 -0.69 -11.82 -15.11
CA GLY A 132 -1.03 -12.75 -16.18
C GLY A 132 -1.87 -12.16 -17.32
N LYS A 133 -2.04 -10.83 -17.40
CA LYS A 133 -2.75 -10.18 -18.51
C LYS A 133 -1.86 -10.05 -19.74
N LYS A 134 -2.49 -10.17 -20.91
CA LYS A 134 -1.82 -9.95 -22.20
C LYS A 134 -1.96 -8.49 -22.62
N LEU A 135 -0.86 -7.90 -23.06
CA LEU A 135 -0.86 -6.56 -23.67
C LEU A 135 -1.52 -6.59 -25.05
N VAL A 136 -2.41 -5.64 -25.32
CA VAL A 136 -3.07 -5.49 -26.63
C VAL A 136 -2.39 -4.47 -27.55
N CYS A 137 -1.41 -3.73 -27.03
CA CYS A 137 -0.59 -2.76 -27.74
C CYS A 137 0.87 -2.77 -27.23
N ASP A 138 1.77 -2.13 -27.97
CA ASP A 138 3.10 -1.81 -27.47
C ASP A 138 3.00 -0.75 -26.37
N VAL A 139 3.84 -0.86 -25.33
CA VAL A 139 3.90 0.08 -24.21
C VAL A 139 5.33 0.58 -24.06
N PRO A 140 5.60 1.86 -24.39
CA PRO A 140 6.94 2.44 -24.23
C PRO A 140 7.37 2.50 -22.76
N LYS A 141 8.68 2.45 -22.52
CA LYS A 141 9.29 2.76 -21.23
C LYS A 141 8.77 4.10 -20.68
N GLY A 142 8.51 4.15 -19.38
CA GLY A 142 7.99 5.33 -18.68
C GLY A 142 6.47 5.48 -18.72
N THR A 143 5.76 4.50 -19.30
CA THR A 143 4.30 4.55 -19.45
C THR A 143 3.63 3.78 -18.31
N VAL A 144 2.71 4.42 -17.59
CA VAL A 144 1.81 3.74 -16.65
C VAL A 144 0.84 2.85 -17.42
N ILE A 145 0.70 1.59 -17.01
CA ILE A 145 -0.20 0.65 -17.68
C ILE A 145 -1.65 1.02 -17.35
N THR A 146 -2.50 1.03 -18.38
CA THR A 146 -3.92 1.40 -18.28
C THR A 146 -4.83 0.23 -18.66
N TYR A 147 -6.12 0.33 -18.32
CA TYR A 147 -7.11 -0.72 -18.61
C TYR A 147 -7.21 -1.07 -20.10
N ASP A 148 -7.10 -0.08 -21.00
CA ASP A 148 -7.18 -0.28 -22.46
C ASP A 148 -5.91 -0.89 -23.08
N MET A 149 -4.81 -1.01 -22.30
CA MET A 149 -3.57 -1.64 -22.76
C MET A 149 -3.55 -3.16 -22.54
N VAL A 150 -4.52 -3.72 -21.81
CA VAL A 150 -4.60 -5.16 -21.51
C VAL A 150 -5.91 -5.79 -21.95
N GLU A 151 -5.87 -7.09 -22.22
CA GLU A 151 -7.07 -7.89 -22.45
C GLU A 151 -7.81 -8.13 -21.13
N GLU A 152 -9.02 -7.57 -21.02
CA GLU A 152 -9.90 -7.85 -19.89
C GLU A 152 -10.34 -9.34 -19.90
N PRO A 153 -10.16 -10.07 -18.80
CA PRO A 153 -10.60 -11.46 -18.69
C PRO A 153 -12.14 -11.57 -18.75
N LYS A 154 -12.63 -12.55 -19.51
CA LYS A 154 -14.04 -12.95 -19.48
C LYS A 154 -14.43 -13.46 -18.09
N ASP A 155 -15.61 -13.06 -17.63
CA ASP A 155 -16.24 -13.55 -16.39
C ASP A 155 -15.37 -13.42 -15.12
N SER A 156 -14.54 -12.37 -15.03
CA SER A 156 -13.67 -12.17 -13.88
C SER A 156 -14.40 -11.49 -12.71
N MET A 157 -14.50 -12.23 -11.60
CA MET A 157 -15.03 -11.68 -10.33
C MET A 157 -14.22 -10.47 -9.84
N LEU A 158 -12.90 -10.48 -9.97
CA LEU A 158 -12.04 -9.38 -9.54
C LEU A 158 -12.39 -8.08 -10.30
N TRP A 159 -12.55 -8.16 -11.62
CA TRP A 159 -12.90 -7.00 -12.44
C TRP A 159 -14.33 -6.51 -12.19
N LYS A 160 -15.26 -7.45 -11.93
CA LYS A 160 -16.63 -7.12 -11.51
C LYS A 160 -16.62 -6.35 -10.17
N LEU A 161 -15.98 -6.88 -9.14
CA LEU A 161 -15.90 -6.25 -7.82
C LEU A 161 -15.21 -4.89 -7.89
N ARG A 162 -14.17 -4.75 -8.72
CA ARG A 162 -13.49 -3.46 -8.87
C ARG A 162 -14.39 -2.39 -9.50
N ARG A 163 -15.29 -2.76 -10.42
CA ARG A 163 -16.29 -1.82 -10.93
C ARG A 163 -17.33 -1.48 -9.87
N GLU A 164 -17.84 -2.49 -9.15
CA GLU A 164 -18.80 -2.26 -8.06
C GLU A 164 -18.21 -1.34 -6.97
N GLN A 165 -16.90 -1.40 -6.74
CA GLN A 165 -16.18 -0.52 -5.82
C GLN A 165 -16.26 0.97 -6.20
N ASP A 166 -16.37 1.30 -7.49
CA ASP A 166 -16.57 2.69 -7.93
C ASP A 166 -17.97 3.22 -7.58
N ASP A 167 -18.95 2.33 -7.45
CA ASP A 167 -20.35 2.64 -7.10
C ASP A 167 -20.60 2.65 -5.59
N MET A 168 -19.62 2.23 -4.78
CA MET A 168 -19.72 2.26 -3.32
C MET A 168 -19.60 3.70 -2.81
N ASN A 169 -20.74 4.33 -2.51
CA ASN A 169 -20.82 5.57 -1.74
C ASN A 169 -20.49 5.31 -0.26
N ILE A 170 -19.20 5.15 0.05
CA ILE A 170 -18.68 5.14 1.43
C ILE A 170 -18.03 6.50 1.71
#